data_AF-A0A7D5GID4-F1
#
_entry.id   AF-A0A7D5GID4-F1
#
_cell.length_a   1.000
_cell.length_b   1.000
_cell.length_c   1.000
_cell.angle_alpha   90.00
_cell.angle_beta   90.00
_cell.angle_gamma   90.00
#
_symmetry.space_group_name_H-M   'P 1'
#
loop_
_entity.id
_entity.type
_entity.pdbx_description
1 polymer ?
#
loop_
_entity_poly.entity_id
_entity_poly.type
_entity_poly.pdbx_seq_one_letter_code
_entity_poly.pdbx_strand_id
1 'polypeptide(L)'
;MSVVSLHEPSHRETLWELEAAFARGDTVSVFGECTVEYDGRAASSLGPGARLLVLKPDGTALVHTDEGRTPVNWQPPGSEHRAAVRDGRLRVRSTRTNPSETLNVRFSAVDHLAAYAVTGGRSVDVVGSEADLKARILEEPSLVADGFEPQATERETDAGPVDVFGVDADGHPVVVELKRRRVGPDAVGQLARYVSAVEREEPDGTPVGGVLVAPSVTDRAAELLAEEGLDHVAVDRLVAETDGTELEETDVVGDDDTVG
;
A
#
# COMPACT_ATOMS: atom_id res chain seq x y z
N MET A 1 -25.00 10.95 -6.55
CA MET A 1 -24.70 10.97 -5.10
C MET A 1 -24.48 12.41 -4.70
N SER A 2 -25.12 12.88 -3.63
CA SER A 2 -24.96 14.26 -3.16
C SER A 2 -23.70 14.37 -2.30
N VAL A 3 -22.75 15.19 -2.73
CA VAL A 3 -21.62 15.63 -1.90
C VAL A 3 -22.09 16.84 -1.08
N VAL A 4 -21.82 16.85 0.22
CA VAL A 4 -21.95 18.08 1.02
C VAL A 4 -20.65 18.85 0.90
N SER A 5 -20.73 20.13 0.56
CA SER A 5 -19.57 21.05 0.48
C SER A 5 -19.94 22.35 1.17
N LEU A 6 -19.16 22.72 2.18
CA LEU A 6 -19.29 23.97 2.92
C LEU A 6 -18.05 24.82 2.69
N HIS A 7 -18.25 26.09 2.34
CA HIS A 7 -17.18 27.06 2.12
C HIS A 7 -17.16 28.08 3.26
N GLU A 8 -15.99 28.26 3.87
CA GLU A 8 -15.77 29.11 5.05
C GLU A 8 -16.83 28.90 6.17
N PRO A 9 -17.19 27.65 6.52
CA PRO A 9 -18.23 27.42 7.52
C PRO A 9 -17.79 27.88 8.91
N SER A 10 -18.75 28.30 9.72
CA SER A 10 -18.49 28.49 11.14
C SER A 10 -18.09 27.17 11.81
N HIS A 11 -17.38 27.26 12.94
CA HIS A 11 -17.01 26.06 13.72
C HIS A 11 -18.22 25.23 14.17
N ARG A 12 -19.39 25.86 14.37
CA ARG A 12 -20.63 25.16 14.73
C ARG A 12 -21.27 24.45 13.55
N GLU A 13 -21.33 25.09 12.38
CA GLU A 13 -21.80 24.44 11.16
C GLU A 13 -20.89 23.27 10.80
N THR A 14 -19.58 23.46 10.92
CA THR A 14 -18.59 22.38 10.72
C THR A 14 -18.80 21.23 11.69
N LEU A 15 -19.06 21.51 12.98
CA LEU A 15 -19.36 20.47 13.97
C LEU A 15 -20.60 19.66 13.58
N TRP A 16 -21.71 20.35 13.25
CA TRP A 16 -22.95 19.68 12.87
C TRP A 16 -22.77 18.79 11.65
N GLU A 17 -22.04 19.26 10.63
CA GLU A 17 -21.81 18.44 9.45
C GLU A 17 -20.86 17.27 9.74
N LEU A 18 -19.82 17.46 10.58
CA LEU A 18 -18.95 16.36 11.00
C LEU A 18 -19.72 15.26 11.73
N GLU A 19 -20.59 15.63 12.68
CA GLU A 19 -21.42 14.67 13.41
C GLU A 19 -22.36 13.91 12.46
N ALA A 20 -22.98 14.61 11.51
CA ALA A 20 -23.84 14.00 10.51
C ALA A 20 -23.06 13.06 9.57
N ALA A 21 -21.89 13.48 9.10
CA ALA A 21 -21.01 12.69 8.23
C ALA A 21 -20.48 11.44 8.93
N PHE A 22 -20.10 11.52 10.21
CA PHE A 22 -19.71 10.36 11.01
C PHE A 22 -20.87 9.36 11.16
N ALA A 23 -22.09 9.84 11.40
CA ALA A 23 -23.27 8.98 11.50
C ALA A 23 -23.61 8.29 10.16
N ARG A 24 -23.35 8.95 9.02
CA ARG A 24 -23.54 8.37 7.68
C ARG A 24 -22.41 7.42 7.26
N GLY A 25 -21.25 7.48 7.93
CA GLY A 25 -20.06 6.76 7.50
C GLY A 25 -19.47 7.35 6.21
N ASP A 26 -19.47 8.68 6.10
CA ASP A 26 -18.88 9.38 4.96
C ASP A 26 -17.36 9.54 5.14
N THR A 27 -16.62 9.63 4.03
CA THR A 27 -15.27 10.18 4.07
C THR A 27 -15.35 11.69 4.12
N VAL A 28 -14.63 12.31 5.04
CA VAL A 28 -14.64 13.76 5.24
C VAL A 28 -13.26 14.34 4.96
N SER A 29 -13.23 15.47 4.24
CA SER A 29 -12.06 16.34 4.13
C SER A 29 -12.36 17.68 4.76
N VAL A 30 -11.47 18.18 5.61
CA VAL A 30 -11.52 19.52 6.21
C VAL A 30 -10.22 20.24 5.90
N PHE A 31 -10.30 21.43 5.32
CA PHE A 31 -9.15 22.29 5.08
C PHE A 31 -9.30 23.59 5.87
N GLY A 32 -8.24 24.01 6.54
CA GLY A 32 -8.24 25.25 7.31
C GLY A 32 -7.00 25.42 8.16
N GLU A 33 -6.86 26.61 8.74
CA GLU A 33 -5.80 26.91 9.68
C GLU A 33 -6.03 26.17 11.01
N CYS A 34 -5.03 25.40 11.45
CA CYS A 34 -5.14 24.60 12.65
C CYS A 34 -3.80 24.40 13.37
N THR A 35 -3.88 23.87 14.58
CA THR A 35 -2.76 23.22 15.28
C THR A 35 -3.02 21.73 15.42
N VAL A 36 -1.94 20.95 15.54
CA VAL A 36 -2.01 19.50 15.66
C VAL A 36 -1.20 19.05 16.86
N GLU A 37 -1.77 18.18 17.68
CA GLU A 37 -1.08 17.52 18.79
C GLU A 37 -1.31 16.01 18.68
N TYR A 38 -0.24 15.25 18.80
CA TYR A 38 -0.29 13.79 18.86
C TYR A 38 0.42 13.29 20.12
N ASP A 39 -0.23 12.36 20.81
CA ASP A 39 0.26 11.70 22.01
C ASP A 39 -0.01 10.19 21.90
N GLY A 40 1.03 9.37 22.02
CA GLY A 40 0.98 7.94 21.77
C GLY A 40 2.36 7.30 21.89
N ARG A 41 2.73 6.44 20.94
CA ARG A 41 4.10 5.86 20.87
C ARG A 41 5.23 6.91 20.78
N ALA A 42 4.88 8.10 20.32
CA ALA A 42 5.71 9.28 20.30
C ALA A 42 4.83 10.49 20.64
N ALA A 43 5.45 11.62 20.95
CA ALA A 43 4.75 12.90 21.09
C ALA A 43 5.15 13.83 19.94
N SER A 44 4.20 14.53 19.34
CA SER A 44 4.49 15.57 18.34
C SER A 44 3.49 16.72 18.41
N SER A 45 3.95 17.91 18.05
CA SER A 45 3.14 19.12 17.98
C SER A 45 3.46 19.90 16.72
N LEU A 46 2.42 20.30 15.98
CA LEU A 46 2.53 21.23 14.86
C LEU A 46 1.85 22.54 15.24
N GLY A 47 2.60 23.64 15.10
CA GLY A 47 2.09 25.00 15.31
C GLY A 47 1.03 25.41 14.28
N PRO A 48 0.53 26.65 14.37
CA PRO A 48 -0.49 27.17 13.45
C PRO A 48 -0.10 27.02 11.99
N GLY A 49 -1.06 26.67 11.13
CA GLY A 49 -0.86 26.54 9.69
C GLY A 49 -2.06 25.88 8.99
N ALA A 50 -2.23 26.19 7.70
CA ALA A 50 -3.28 25.60 6.87
C ALA A 50 -2.95 24.13 6.56
N ARG A 51 -3.88 23.22 6.85
CA ARG A 51 -3.68 21.78 6.66
C ARG A 51 -4.93 21.10 6.14
N LEU A 52 -4.73 20.03 5.39
CA LEU A 52 -5.79 19.12 4.97
C LEU A 52 -5.91 17.98 6.00
N LEU A 53 -7.07 17.88 6.63
CA LEU A 53 -7.47 16.74 7.46
C LEU A 53 -8.42 15.84 6.66
N VAL A 54 -8.08 14.56 6.52
CA VAL A 54 -8.96 13.53 5.96
C VAL A 54 -9.36 12.56 7.06
N LEU A 55 -10.66 12.29 7.17
CA LEU A 55 -11.24 11.34 8.12
C LEU A 55 -12.00 10.28 7.33
N LYS A 56 -11.62 9.02 7.49
CA LYS A 56 -12.26 7.90 6.81
C LYS A 56 -13.21 7.14 7.74
N PRO A 57 -14.24 6.46 7.20
CA PRO A 57 -15.19 5.67 7.97
C PRO A 57 -14.57 4.48 8.71
N ASP A 58 -13.43 3.97 8.23
CA ASP A 58 -12.69 2.88 8.89
C ASP A 58 -11.91 3.35 10.12
N GLY A 59 -11.97 4.64 10.48
CA GLY A 59 -11.25 5.21 11.60
C GLY A 59 -9.90 5.82 11.25
N THR A 60 -9.46 5.75 9.99
CA THR A 60 -8.21 6.42 9.57
C THR A 60 -8.36 7.93 9.66
N ALA A 61 -7.37 8.62 10.23
CA ALA A 61 -7.21 10.08 10.13
C ALA A 61 -5.86 10.42 9.50
N LEU A 62 -5.82 11.38 8.58
CA LEU A 62 -4.61 11.81 7.88
C LEU A 62 -4.53 13.34 7.92
N VAL A 63 -3.42 13.90 8.36
CA VAL A 63 -3.14 15.34 8.32
C VAL A 63 -2.00 15.58 7.33
N HIS A 64 -2.26 16.40 6.32
CA HIS A 64 -1.29 16.78 5.30
C HIS A 64 -0.98 18.28 5.35
N THR A 65 0.27 18.59 5.01
CA THR A 65 0.75 19.93 4.64
C THR A 65 0.79 20.05 3.12
N ASP A 66 1.45 21.09 2.62
CA ASP A 66 1.65 21.41 1.20
C ASP A 66 2.66 20.50 0.47
N GLU A 67 3.57 19.87 1.20
CA GLU A 67 4.60 18.99 0.62
C GLU A 67 4.55 17.55 1.16
N GLY A 68 5.16 16.64 0.36
CA GLY A 68 5.38 15.25 0.74
C GLY A 68 4.22 14.31 0.43
N ARG A 69 4.55 13.04 0.25
CA ARG A 69 3.57 11.97 -0.01
C ARG A 69 2.86 11.51 1.27
N THR A 70 3.59 11.47 2.38
CA THR A 70 3.13 10.87 3.64
C THR A 70 2.46 11.93 4.51
N PRO A 71 1.33 11.65 5.18
CA PRO A 71 0.75 12.57 6.15
C PRO A 71 1.76 12.90 7.26
N VAL A 72 1.78 14.16 7.69
CA VAL A 72 2.65 14.63 8.78
C VAL A 72 2.21 14.10 10.15
N ASN A 73 0.91 13.85 10.32
CA ASN A 73 0.33 13.15 11.46
C ASN A 73 -0.83 12.28 10.99
N TRP A 74 -1.01 11.12 11.61
CA TRP A 74 -2.06 10.19 11.21
C TRP A 74 -2.50 9.29 12.37
N GLN A 75 -3.66 8.65 12.21
CA GLN A 75 -4.15 7.56 13.03
C GLN A 75 -4.58 6.38 12.11
N PRO A 76 -4.28 5.12 12.47
CA PRO A 76 -4.62 3.96 11.66
C PRO A 76 -6.14 3.69 11.64
N PRO A 77 -6.59 2.77 10.76
CA PRO A 77 -7.90 2.15 10.87
C PRO A 77 -8.19 1.61 12.27
N GLY A 78 -9.46 1.62 12.66
CA GLY A 78 -9.94 1.22 13.99
C GLY A 78 -9.90 2.32 15.05
N SER A 79 -9.49 3.53 14.69
CA SER A 79 -9.55 4.69 15.59
C SER A 79 -10.95 5.32 15.60
N GLU A 80 -11.33 5.94 16.70
CA GLU A 80 -12.62 6.61 16.85
C GLU A 80 -12.46 8.13 16.69
N HIS A 81 -13.23 8.73 15.78
CA HIS A 81 -13.26 10.17 15.56
C HIS A 81 -14.39 10.84 16.35
N ARG A 82 -14.09 11.97 17.00
CA ARG A 82 -15.08 12.84 17.65
C ARG A 82 -14.77 14.30 17.34
N ALA A 83 -15.80 15.08 17.04
CA ALA A 83 -15.70 16.53 16.91
C ALA A 83 -16.34 17.22 18.13
N ALA A 84 -15.86 18.40 18.46
CA ALA A 84 -16.47 19.26 19.46
C ALA A 84 -16.08 20.72 19.21
N VAL A 85 -16.93 21.67 19.62
CA VAL A 85 -16.53 23.07 19.75
C VAL A 85 -16.20 23.35 21.22
N ARG A 86 -14.97 23.79 21.49
CA ARG A 86 -14.49 24.18 22.83
C ARG A 86 -13.86 25.56 22.73
N ASP A 87 -14.22 26.46 23.65
CA ASP A 87 -13.75 27.85 23.65
C ASP A 87 -13.98 28.56 22.30
N GLY A 88 -15.11 28.26 21.65
CA GLY A 88 -15.48 28.78 20.34
C GLY A 88 -14.69 28.21 19.16
N ARG A 89 -13.78 27.25 19.40
CA ARG A 89 -12.93 26.63 18.36
C ARG A 89 -13.30 25.18 18.10
N LEU A 90 -13.31 24.79 16.83
CA LEU A 90 -13.52 23.40 16.44
C LEU A 90 -12.30 22.58 16.83
N ARG A 91 -12.56 21.44 17.47
CA ARG A 91 -11.58 20.40 17.76
C ARG A 91 -12.06 19.07 17.20
N VAL A 92 -11.26 18.47 16.33
CA VAL A 92 -11.42 17.08 15.90
C VAL A 92 -10.40 16.24 16.66
N ARG A 93 -10.86 15.16 17.29
CA ARG A 93 -10.04 14.22 18.03
C ARG A 93 -10.21 12.82 17.44
N SER A 94 -9.10 12.15 17.14
CA SER A 94 -9.07 10.75 16.75
C SER A 94 -8.31 9.93 17.79
N THR A 95 -8.94 8.92 18.37
CA THR A 95 -8.39 8.10 19.47
C THR A 95 -8.31 6.63 19.12
N ARG A 96 -7.21 6.00 19.50
CA ARG A 96 -6.98 4.55 19.43
C ARG A 96 -6.71 4.03 20.83
N THR A 97 -7.21 2.85 21.16
CA THR A 97 -7.10 2.27 22.51
C THR A 97 -5.93 1.30 22.69
N ASN A 98 -5.49 0.62 21.61
CA ASN A 98 -4.37 -0.32 21.69
C ASN A 98 -3.37 -0.17 20.51
N PRO A 99 -2.20 0.45 20.74
CA PRO A 99 -1.86 1.20 21.96
C PRO A 99 -2.71 2.46 22.09
N SER A 100 -2.73 3.05 23.29
CA SER A 100 -3.42 4.30 23.55
C SER A 100 -2.74 5.44 22.78
N GLU A 101 -3.42 5.96 21.77
CA GLU A 101 -2.91 7.04 20.91
C GLU A 101 -4.02 8.08 20.69
N THR A 102 -3.69 9.36 20.71
CA THR A 102 -4.62 10.47 20.51
C THR A 102 -4.04 11.48 19.55
N LEU A 103 -4.78 11.80 18.49
CA LEU A 103 -4.55 12.91 17.58
C LEU A 103 -5.60 14.00 17.83
N ASN A 104 -5.18 15.22 18.14
CA ASN A 104 -6.05 16.39 18.25
C ASN A 104 -5.70 17.41 17.16
N VAL A 105 -6.70 17.78 16.36
CA VAL A 105 -6.61 18.88 15.39
C VAL A 105 -7.54 19.99 15.87
N ARG A 106 -7.00 21.18 16.13
CA ARG A 106 -7.77 22.35 16.59
C ARG A 106 -7.74 23.42 15.52
N PHE A 107 -8.89 23.73 14.94
CA PHE A 107 -9.00 24.74 13.89
C PHE A 107 -9.18 26.13 14.50
N SER A 108 -8.40 27.11 14.01
CA SER A 108 -8.64 28.54 14.20
C SER A 108 -9.63 29.09 13.18
N ALA A 109 -9.58 28.56 11.96
CA ALA A 109 -10.53 28.82 10.88
C ALA A 109 -10.70 27.54 10.04
N VAL A 110 -11.90 27.34 9.50
CA VAL A 110 -12.19 26.27 8.54
C VAL A 110 -12.53 26.94 7.21
N ASP A 111 -11.70 26.71 6.21
CA ASP A 111 -11.87 27.32 4.88
C ASP A 111 -12.79 26.44 4.02
N HIS A 112 -12.75 25.12 4.22
CA HIS A 112 -13.56 24.18 3.47
C HIS A 112 -13.83 22.89 4.24
N LEU A 113 -15.04 22.36 4.10
CA LEU A 113 -15.39 21.01 4.48
C LEU A 113 -16.11 20.33 3.31
N ALA A 114 -15.75 19.08 3.02
CA ALA A 114 -16.55 18.22 2.16
C ALA A 114 -16.75 16.84 2.76
N ALA A 115 -17.95 16.29 2.59
CA ALA A 115 -18.32 14.94 2.99
C ALA A 115 -18.81 14.14 1.78
N TYR A 116 -18.24 12.94 1.61
CA TYR A 116 -18.45 12.06 0.48
C TYR A 116 -19.00 10.71 0.96
N ALA A 117 -20.18 10.35 0.46
CA ALA A 117 -20.68 8.99 0.58
C ALA A 117 -19.76 8.05 -0.21
N VAL A 118 -19.13 7.08 0.47
CA VAL A 118 -18.27 6.09 -0.18
C VAL A 118 -19.10 4.83 -0.47
N THR A 119 -19.12 4.40 -1.72
CA THR A 119 -19.76 3.16 -2.16
C THR A 119 -18.73 2.26 -2.85
N GLY A 120 -18.69 0.97 -2.48
CA GLY A 120 -17.85 -0.06 -3.13
C GLY A 120 -16.34 -0.05 -2.81
N GLY A 121 -15.67 -1.16 -3.18
CA GLY A 121 -14.21 -1.29 -3.35
C GLY A 121 -13.31 -1.12 -2.12
N ARG A 122 -13.35 -2.06 -1.15
CA ARG A 122 -12.37 -2.10 -0.04
C ARG A 122 -11.05 -2.80 -0.42
N SER A 123 -11.02 -3.48 -1.56
CA SER A 123 -9.85 -4.13 -2.12
C SER A 123 -9.43 -3.40 -3.39
N VAL A 124 -8.12 -3.19 -3.51
CA VAL A 124 -7.50 -2.92 -4.81
C VAL A 124 -7.19 -4.28 -5.39
N ASP A 125 -7.73 -4.60 -6.56
CA ASP A 125 -7.25 -5.74 -7.34
C ASP A 125 -5.88 -5.36 -7.89
N VAL A 126 -4.83 -5.69 -7.13
CA VAL A 126 -3.45 -5.44 -7.55
C VAL A 126 -3.05 -6.58 -8.49
N VAL A 127 -3.23 -6.38 -9.79
CA VAL A 127 -2.62 -7.26 -10.80
C VAL A 127 -1.10 -7.05 -10.78
N GLY A 128 -0.35 -8.15 -10.68
CA GLY A 128 1.12 -8.12 -10.55
C GLY A 128 1.59 -8.01 -9.08
N SER A 129 0.81 -8.55 -8.15
CA SER A 129 1.24 -8.80 -6.78
C SER A 129 2.34 -9.88 -6.72
N GLU A 130 3.02 -10.00 -5.57
CA GLU A 130 3.93 -11.13 -5.34
C GLU A 130 3.18 -12.47 -5.30
N ALA A 131 1.89 -12.45 -4.93
CA ALA A 131 1.04 -13.64 -4.99
C ALA A 131 0.75 -14.08 -6.43
N ASP A 132 0.54 -13.16 -7.36
CA ASP A 132 0.37 -13.50 -8.78
C ASP A 132 1.66 -14.06 -9.38
N LEU A 133 2.81 -13.48 -9.00
CA LEU A 133 4.11 -14.02 -9.38
C LEU A 133 4.33 -15.42 -8.79
N LYS A 134 3.94 -15.65 -7.53
CA LYS A 134 3.99 -16.97 -6.89
C LYS A 134 3.14 -17.97 -7.65
N ALA A 135 1.88 -17.63 -7.98
CA ALA A 135 1.00 -18.49 -8.75
C ALA A 135 1.63 -18.87 -10.10
N ARG A 136 2.19 -17.90 -10.83
CA ARG A 136 2.89 -18.15 -12.09
C ARG A 136 4.08 -19.08 -11.94
N ILE A 137 4.90 -18.93 -10.90
CA ILE A 137 6.05 -19.83 -10.64
C ILE A 137 5.58 -21.25 -10.33
N LEU A 138 4.44 -21.43 -9.66
CA LEU A 138 3.88 -22.76 -9.38
C LEU A 138 3.29 -23.40 -10.65
N GLU A 139 2.73 -22.60 -11.55
CA GLU A 139 2.18 -23.06 -12.84
C GLU A 139 3.28 -23.34 -13.88
N GLU A 140 4.35 -22.54 -13.89
CA GLU A 140 5.49 -22.64 -14.80
C GLU A 140 6.84 -22.68 -14.02
N PRO A 141 7.16 -23.77 -13.31
CA PRO A 141 8.37 -23.84 -12.48
C PRO A 141 9.69 -23.68 -13.24
N SER A 142 9.70 -24.01 -14.53
CA SER A 142 10.85 -23.82 -15.42
C SER A 142 11.30 -22.36 -15.55
N LEU A 143 10.46 -21.40 -15.14
CA LEU A 143 10.86 -20.00 -15.03
C LEU A 143 11.99 -19.79 -14.01
N VAL A 144 12.05 -20.60 -12.95
CA VAL A 144 13.11 -20.53 -11.94
C VAL A 144 14.39 -21.17 -12.46
N ALA A 145 14.31 -22.43 -12.88
CA ALA A 145 15.39 -23.20 -13.50
C ALA A 145 14.81 -24.44 -14.20
N ASP A 146 15.52 -24.96 -15.19
CA ASP A 146 15.15 -26.23 -15.82
C ASP A 146 15.16 -27.37 -14.80
N GLY A 147 14.02 -28.06 -14.67
CA GLY A 147 13.85 -29.18 -13.74
C GLY A 147 13.60 -28.78 -12.27
N PHE A 148 13.38 -27.49 -11.98
CA PHE A 148 12.92 -27.06 -10.66
C PHE A 148 11.52 -27.60 -10.34
N GLU A 149 11.37 -28.25 -9.19
CA GLU A 149 10.09 -28.77 -8.68
C GLU A 149 9.70 -28.06 -7.38
N PRO A 150 8.65 -27.22 -7.38
CA PRO A 150 8.16 -26.58 -6.16
C PRO A 150 7.53 -27.60 -5.22
N GLN A 151 7.91 -27.59 -3.95
CA GLN A 151 7.40 -28.52 -2.93
C GLN A 151 6.56 -27.83 -1.86
N ALA A 152 6.86 -26.57 -1.55
CA ALA A 152 6.13 -25.80 -0.55
C ALA A 152 6.14 -24.30 -0.86
N THR A 153 5.12 -23.60 -0.37
CA THR A 153 5.04 -22.14 -0.34
C THR A 153 4.98 -21.67 1.09
N GLU A 154 5.59 -20.53 1.39
CA GLU A 154 5.63 -19.98 2.77
C GLU A 154 6.16 -21.01 3.78
N ARG A 155 7.21 -21.75 3.39
CA ARG A 155 7.86 -22.74 4.24
C ARG A 155 8.56 -22.02 5.39
N GLU A 156 8.11 -22.25 6.62
CA GLU A 156 8.71 -21.69 7.82
C GLU A 156 10.18 -22.14 7.98
N THR A 157 11.05 -21.19 8.32
CA THR A 157 12.47 -21.42 8.67
C THR A 157 12.85 -20.55 9.87
N ASP A 158 14.02 -20.78 10.46
CA ASP A 158 14.56 -19.92 11.53
C ASP A 158 14.75 -18.44 11.11
N ALA A 159 14.85 -18.16 9.81
CA ALA A 159 14.97 -16.82 9.26
C ALA A 159 13.62 -16.19 8.87
N GLY A 160 12.52 -16.94 9.00
CA GLY A 160 11.17 -16.57 8.56
C GLY A 160 10.66 -17.44 7.40
N PRO A 161 9.45 -17.20 6.91
CA PRO A 161 8.86 -18.00 5.83
C PRO A 161 9.55 -17.70 4.49
N VAL A 162 9.93 -18.76 3.78
CA VAL A 162 10.44 -18.72 2.41
C VAL A 162 9.27 -18.68 1.43
N ASP A 163 9.29 -17.79 0.44
CA ASP A 163 8.18 -17.61 -0.51
C ASP A 163 7.82 -18.90 -1.25
N VAL A 164 8.80 -19.54 -1.90
CA VAL A 164 8.68 -20.85 -2.53
C VAL A 164 9.94 -21.67 -2.24
N PHE A 165 9.74 -22.91 -1.80
CA PHE A 165 10.77 -23.91 -1.57
C PHE A 165 10.53 -25.09 -2.51
N GLY A 166 11.60 -25.61 -3.10
CA GLY A 166 11.54 -26.76 -3.98
C GLY A 166 12.87 -27.48 -4.07
N VAL A 167 13.02 -28.30 -5.10
CA VAL A 167 14.26 -29.00 -5.41
C VAL A 167 14.64 -28.80 -6.87
N ASP A 168 15.94 -28.83 -7.17
CA ASP A 168 16.44 -28.86 -8.54
C ASP A 168 16.36 -30.28 -9.17
N ALA A 169 16.83 -30.41 -10.42
CA ALA A 169 16.82 -31.67 -11.15
C ALA A 169 17.69 -32.79 -10.51
N ASP A 170 18.65 -32.42 -9.67
CA ASP A 170 19.53 -33.33 -8.94
C ASP A 170 19.00 -33.65 -7.53
N GLY A 171 17.88 -33.03 -7.14
CA GLY A 171 17.23 -33.19 -5.84
C GLY A 171 17.78 -32.29 -4.74
N HIS A 172 18.60 -31.29 -5.06
CA HIS A 172 19.10 -30.32 -4.07
C HIS A 172 18.05 -29.27 -3.74
N PRO A 173 17.95 -28.83 -2.47
CA PRO A 173 17.02 -27.78 -2.07
C PRO A 173 17.27 -26.46 -2.80
N VAL A 174 16.20 -25.80 -3.22
CA VAL A 174 16.21 -24.48 -3.83
C VAL A 174 15.24 -23.55 -3.10
N VAL A 175 15.76 -22.42 -2.67
CA VAL A 175 15.02 -21.32 -2.03
C VAL A 175 14.74 -20.25 -3.07
N VAL A 176 13.48 -19.86 -3.24
CA VAL A 176 13.08 -18.84 -4.19
C VAL A 176 12.46 -17.66 -3.45
N GLU A 177 13.03 -16.47 -3.65
CA GLU A 177 12.51 -15.20 -3.11
C GLU A 177 11.85 -14.40 -4.24
N LEU A 178 10.61 -13.95 -4.04
CA LEU A 178 9.82 -13.29 -5.08
C LEU A 178 9.73 -11.79 -4.83
N LYS A 179 9.98 -10.99 -5.88
CA LYS A 179 9.86 -9.53 -5.82
C LYS A 179 9.18 -8.99 -7.07
N ARG A 180 8.08 -8.25 -6.88
CA ARG A 180 7.32 -7.66 -7.99
C ARG A 180 7.95 -6.41 -8.64
N ARG A 181 9.10 -5.95 -8.16
CA ARG A 181 9.74 -4.67 -8.58
C ARG A 181 11.25 -4.83 -8.68
N ARG A 182 11.91 -3.81 -9.23
CA ARG A 182 13.36 -3.69 -9.15
C ARG A 182 13.80 -3.67 -7.69
N VAL A 183 14.80 -4.47 -7.34
CA VAL A 183 15.28 -4.62 -5.95
C VAL A 183 16.76 -4.31 -5.79
N GLY A 184 17.12 -3.91 -4.56
CA GLY A 184 18.48 -3.62 -4.14
C GLY A 184 19.06 -4.69 -3.19
N PRO A 185 20.23 -4.42 -2.57
CA PRO A 185 20.97 -5.39 -1.76
C PRO A 185 20.20 -6.03 -0.60
N ASP A 186 19.22 -5.32 -0.03
CA ASP A 186 18.39 -5.85 1.07
C ASP A 186 17.65 -7.14 0.69
N ALA A 187 17.19 -7.26 -0.56
CA ALA A 187 16.51 -8.46 -1.05
C ALA A 187 17.48 -9.65 -1.18
N VAL A 188 18.73 -9.37 -1.57
CA VAL A 188 19.79 -10.39 -1.67
C VAL A 188 20.17 -10.88 -0.27
N GLY A 189 20.35 -9.96 0.69
CA GLY A 189 20.61 -10.33 2.09
C GLY A 189 19.44 -11.05 2.76
N GLN A 190 18.21 -10.87 2.28
CA GLN A 190 17.07 -11.68 2.71
C GLN A 190 17.17 -13.10 2.16
N LEU A 191 17.36 -13.27 0.86
CA LEU A 191 17.55 -14.59 0.23
C LEU A 191 18.72 -15.36 0.84
N ALA A 192 19.88 -14.72 1.02
CA ALA A 192 21.05 -15.34 1.64
C ALA A 192 20.75 -15.88 3.06
N ARG A 193 19.99 -15.12 3.88
CA ARG A 193 19.57 -15.59 5.21
C ARG A 193 18.68 -16.82 5.15
N TYR A 194 17.81 -16.92 4.15
CA TYR A 194 16.95 -18.09 3.96
C TYR A 194 17.74 -19.31 3.47
N VAL A 195 18.61 -19.13 2.49
CA VAL A 195 19.53 -20.19 2.02
C VAL A 195 20.33 -20.73 3.21
N SER A 196 20.98 -19.85 3.98
CA SER A 196 21.72 -20.28 5.17
C SER A 196 20.86 -20.92 6.26
N ALA A 197 19.56 -20.62 6.32
CA ALA A 197 18.64 -21.29 7.25
C ALA A 197 18.35 -22.71 6.80
N VAL A 198 18.05 -22.90 5.52
CA VAL A 198 17.83 -24.22 4.93
C VAL A 198 19.11 -25.06 4.99
N GLU A 199 20.29 -24.50 4.68
CA GLU A 199 21.57 -25.20 4.79
C GLU A 199 21.82 -25.80 6.19
N ARG A 200 21.33 -25.15 7.25
CA ARG A 200 21.45 -25.64 8.63
C ARG A 200 20.48 -26.77 8.97
N GLU A 201 19.38 -26.89 8.22
CA GLU A 201 18.39 -27.95 8.38
C GLU A 201 18.79 -29.22 7.62
N GLU A 202 19.57 -29.05 6.54
CA GLU A 202 20.03 -30.12 5.67
C GLU A 202 21.29 -30.84 6.22
N PRO A 203 21.57 -32.08 5.76
CA PRO A 203 22.82 -32.76 6.08
C PRO A 203 24.05 -31.94 5.69
N ASP A 204 25.12 -32.03 6.50
CA ASP A 204 26.37 -31.31 6.27
C ASP A 204 26.90 -31.53 4.84
N GLY A 205 27.04 -30.42 4.09
CA GLY A 205 27.57 -30.42 2.73
C GLY A 205 26.52 -30.60 1.63
N THR A 206 25.23 -30.67 1.95
CA THR A 206 24.15 -30.57 0.97
C THR A 206 24.15 -29.17 0.34
N PRO A 207 24.35 -29.03 -0.98
CA PRO A 207 24.22 -27.74 -1.66
C PRO A 207 22.79 -27.21 -1.54
N VAL A 208 22.63 -25.91 -1.28
CA VAL A 208 21.33 -25.24 -1.31
C VAL A 208 21.41 -24.09 -2.31
N GLY A 209 20.54 -24.15 -3.32
CA GLY A 209 20.41 -23.09 -4.32
C GLY A 209 19.55 -21.93 -3.80
N GLY A 210 19.85 -20.71 -4.23
CA GLY A 210 19.01 -19.55 -3.96
C GLY A 210 18.75 -18.75 -5.23
N VAL A 211 17.48 -18.50 -5.53
CA VAL A 211 17.05 -17.77 -6.73
C VAL A 211 16.20 -16.57 -6.33
N LEU A 212 16.65 -15.37 -6.73
CA LEU A 212 15.87 -14.15 -6.62
C LEU A 212 15.07 -13.93 -7.92
N VAL A 213 13.74 -14.01 -7.85
CA VAL A 213 12.87 -13.76 -9.00
C VAL A 213 12.34 -12.35 -8.93
N ALA A 214 12.83 -11.48 -9.83
CA ALA A 214 12.46 -10.07 -9.85
C ALA A 214 12.58 -9.47 -11.26
N PRO A 215 11.75 -8.48 -11.66
CA PRO A 215 11.87 -7.85 -12.98
C PRO A 215 13.26 -7.28 -13.31
N SER A 216 14.00 -6.82 -12.30
CA SER A 216 15.39 -6.39 -12.42
C SER A 216 16.03 -6.23 -11.04
N VAL A 217 17.35 -6.14 -11.01
CA VAL A 217 18.13 -5.82 -9.80
C VAL A 217 18.92 -4.52 -9.99
N THR A 218 19.41 -3.92 -8.92
CA THR A 218 20.43 -2.86 -9.02
C THR A 218 21.81 -3.47 -9.28
N ASP A 219 22.75 -2.68 -9.80
CA ASP A 219 24.11 -3.16 -10.06
C ASP A 219 24.77 -3.69 -8.79
N ARG A 220 24.57 -2.99 -7.65
CA ARG A 220 25.06 -3.44 -6.35
C ARG A 220 24.42 -4.75 -5.87
N ALA A 221 23.15 -4.99 -6.21
CA ALA A 221 22.49 -6.26 -5.91
C ALA A 221 23.01 -7.39 -6.80
N ALA A 222 23.28 -7.12 -8.08
CA ALA A 222 23.91 -8.09 -8.99
C ALA A 222 25.32 -8.48 -8.52
N GLU A 223 26.13 -7.52 -8.07
CA GLU A 223 27.43 -7.80 -7.45
C GLU A 223 27.28 -8.70 -6.21
N LEU A 224 26.35 -8.38 -5.32
CA LEU A 224 26.15 -9.15 -4.08
C LEU A 224 25.59 -10.56 -4.35
N LEU A 225 24.71 -10.73 -5.34
CA LEU A 225 24.25 -12.06 -5.77
C LEU A 225 25.43 -12.93 -6.22
N ALA A 226 26.34 -12.37 -7.01
CA ALA A 226 27.53 -13.08 -7.47
C ALA A 226 28.51 -13.38 -6.32
N GLU A 227 28.66 -12.46 -5.36
CA GLU A 227 29.48 -12.67 -4.15
C GLU A 227 28.94 -13.83 -3.28
N GLU A 228 27.62 -13.94 -3.14
CA GLU A 228 26.94 -14.95 -2.33
C GLU A 228 26.64 -16.27 -3.09
N GLY A 229 26.93 -16.34 -4.39
CA GLY A 229 26.64 -17.52 -5.22
C GLY A 229 25.14 -17.77 -5.44
N LEU A 230 24.36 -16.69 -5.53
CA LEU A 230 22.91 -16.70 -5.71
C LEU A 230 22.51 -16.25 -7.11
N ASP A 231 21.44 -16.81 -7.65
CA ASP A 231 20.97 -16.54 -9.00
C ASP A 231 19.88 -15.46 -9.05
N HIS A 232 19.76 -14.79 -10.20
CA HIS A 232 18.65 -13.87 -10.50
C HIS A 232 17.94 -14.31 -11.77
N VAL A 233 16.61 -14.40 -11.68
CA VAL A 233 15.72 -14.61 -12.82
C VAL A 233 14.90 -13.34 -13.06
N ALA A 234 15.02 -12.79 -14.26
CA ALA A 234 14.19 -11.69 -14.72
C ALA A 234 12.83 -12.22 -15.19
N VAL A 235 11.75 -11.69 -14.60
CA VAL A 235 10.37 -11.98 -15.02
C VAL A 235 9.69 -10.71 -15.52
N ASP A 236 8.97 -10.82 -16.63
CA ASP A 236 8.17 -9.72 -17.14
C ASP A 236 7.02 -9.38 -16.17
N ARG A 237 6.64 -8.10 -16.16
CA ARG A 237 5.47 -7.67 -15.39
C ARG A 237 4.23 -8.33 -15.96
N LEU A 238 3.46 -8.97 -15.08
CA LEU A 238 2.08 -9.35 -15.36
C LEU A 238 1.29 -8.06 -15.62
N VAL A 239 0.85 -7.89 -16.86
CA VAL A 239 -0.10 -6.86 -17.25
C VAL A 239 -1.50 -7.46 -17.20
N ALA A 240 -2.45 -6.71 -16.66
CA ALA A 240 -3.86 -7.12 -16.76
C ALA A 240 -4.21 -7.30 -18.23
N GLU A 241 -4.75 -8.45 -18.60
CA GLU A 241 -5.34 -8.63 -19.93
C GLU A 241 -6.46 -7.60 -20.06
N THR A 242 -6.24 -6.59 -20.92
CA THR A 242 -7.33 -5.74 -21.37
C THR A 242 -8.19 -6.59 -22.28
N ASP A 243 -9.36 -6.99 -21.80
CA ASP A 243 -10.42 -7.55 -22.64
C ASP A 243 -10.63 -6.61 -23.83
N GLY A 244 -10.22 -7.08 -25.01
CA GLY A 244 -10.33 -6.37 -26.26
C GLY A 244 -11.79 -6.18 -26.62
N THR A 245 -12.37 -5.07 -26.18
CA THR A 245 -13.57 -4.52 -26.80
C THR A 245 -13.12 -3.64 -27.94
N GLU A 246 -13.04 -4.24 -29.14
CA GLU A 246 -13.03 -3.49 -30.39
C GLU A 246 -14.28 -2.59 -30.40
N LEU A 247 -14.07 -1.29 -30.26
CA LEU A 247 -15.09 -0.31 -30.60
C LEU A 247 -15.16 -0.27 -32.13
N GLU A 248 -16.24 -0.82 -32.69
CA GLU A 248 -16.60 -0.59 -34.08
C GLU A 248 -16.68 0.93 -34.32
N GLU A 249 -15.72 1.45 -35.08
CA GLU A 249 -15.83 2.77 -35.70
C GLU A 249 -17.05 2.71 -36.63
N THR A 250 -18.14 3.35 -36.21
CA THR A 250 -19.26 3.61 -37.10
C THR A 250 -18.89 4.80 -37.97
N ASP A 251 -18.65 4.52 -39.25
CA ASP A 251 -18.53 5.51 -40.31
C ASP A 251 -19.73 6.47 -40.27
N VAL A 252 -19.50 7.69 -39.81
CA VAL A 252 -20.42 8.80 -40.07
C VAL A 252 -20.18 9.22 -41.51
N VAL A 253 -20.96 8.62 -42.41
CA VAL A 253 -21.16 9.08 -43.79
C VAL A 253 -21.64 10.53 -43.73
N GLY A 254 -20.88 11.41 -44.40
CA GLY A 254 -21.20 12.81 -44.53
C GLY A 254 -22.49 13.03 -45.31
N ASP A 255 -23.25 14.04 -44.88
CA ASP A 255 -24.20 14.73 -45.75
C ASP A 255 -23.63 16.11 -46.05
N ASP A 256 -23.13 16.22 -47.27
CA ASP A 256 -22.94 17.46 -48.01
C ASP A 256 -24.33 17.88 -48.51
N ASP A 257 -24.87 18.96 -47.93
CA ASP A 257 -25.99 19.66 -48.53
C ASP A 257 -25.62 21.14 -48.68
N THR A 258 -25.00 21.42 -49.82
CA THR A 258 -25.00 22.73 -50.45
C THR A 258 -26.39 23.20 -50.86
N VAL A 259 -26.51 24.54 -50.92
CA VAL A 259 -27.41 25.39 -51.74
C VAL A 259 -28.58 26.05 -50.99
N GLY A 260 -28.52 27.38 -50.88
CA GLY A 260 -29.65 28.27 -50.61
C GLY A 260 -29.28 29.59 -49.99
#